data_AF-A0A958CMR8-F1
#
_entry.id   AF-A0A958CMR8-F1
#
_cell.length_a   1.000
_cell.length_b   1.000
_cell.length_c   1.000
_cell.angle_alpha   90.00
_cell.angle_beta   90.00
_cell.angle_gamma   90.00
#
_symmetry.space_group_name_H-M   'P 1'
#
loop_
_entity.id
_entity.type
_entity.pdbx_description
1 polymer ?
#
loop_
_entity_poly.entity_id
_entity_poly.type
_entity_poly.pdbx_seq_one_letter_code
_entity_poly.pdbx_strand_id
1 'polypeptide(L)'
;MNNESNQPVIRASELGEYVYCARSWWLKRAQGVQSHNVEALRSGTAAHDRHGRGVATVQTQRRWVTILLAAAALLALVAVVLALVGGAG
;
A
#
# COMPACT_ATOMS: atom_id res chain seq x y z
N MET A 1 12.70 29.05 -29.30
CA MET A 1 12.85 27.95 -28.33
C MET A 1 11.51 27.76 -27.66
N ASN A 2 10.71 26.82 -28.16
CA ASN A 2 9.40 26.53 -27.62
C ASN A 2 9.61 25.69 -26.36
N ASN A 3 9.00 26.12 -25.26
CA ASN A 3 9.19 25.53 -23.94
C ASN A 3 8.52 24.15 -23.86
N GLU A 4 9.24 23.08 -24.21
CA GLU A 4 8.80 21.67 -24.19
C GLU A 4 8.47 21.14 -22.77
N SER A 5 8.63 21.94 -21.71
CA SER A 5 8.49 21.51 -20.32
C SER A 5 7.07 21.58 -19.74
N ASN A 6 6.08 22.12 -20.46
CA ASN A 6 4.71 22.23 -19.94
C ASN A 6 3.78 21.12 -20.47
N GLN A 7 4.17 19.86 -20.29
CA GLN A 7 3.29 18.74 -20.58
C GLN A 7 2.24 18.61 -19.46
N PRO A 8 0.94 18.61 -19.77
CA PRO A 8 -0.10 18.46 -18.76
C PRO A 8 0.06 17.11 -18.03
N VAL A 9 0.27 17.15 -16.71
CA VAL A 9 0.34 15.92 -15.90
C VAL A 9 -1.00 15.18 -15.98
N ILE A 10 -0.92 13.87 -16.24
CA ILE A 10 -2.06 12.93 -16.19
C ILE A 10 -1.86 12.04 -14.97
N ARG A 11 -2.85 12.00 -14.07
CA ARG A 11 -2.81 11.10 -12.91
C ARG A 11 -3.15 9.66 -13.32
N ALA A 12 -2.62 8.67 -12.60
CA ALA A 12 -2.98 7.27 -12.81
C ALA A 12 -4.50 7.02 -12.69
N SER A 13 -5.18 7.76 -11.80
CA SER A 13 -6.64 7.70 -11.67
C SER A 13 -7.38 8.16 -12.94
N GLU A 14 -6.81 9.13 -13.67
CA GLU A 14 -7.37 9.61 -14.94
C GLU A 14 -7.20 8.59 -16.06
N LEU A 15 -6.09 7.83 -16.05
CA LEU A 15 -5.91 6.72 -16.96
C LEU A 15 -6.97 5.63 -16.73
N GLY A 16 -7.24 5.28 -15.47
CA GLY A 16 -8.31 4.36 -15.11
C GLY A 16 -9.69 4.88 -15.56
N GLU A 17 -9.96 6.18 -15.39
CA GLU A 17 -11.20 6.81 -15.84
C GLU A 17 -11.34 6.80 -17.37
N TYR A 18 -10.25 7.01 -18.10
CA TYR A 18 -10.23 6.91 -19.56
C TYR A 18 -10.50 5.48 -20.05
N VAL A 19 -9.81 4.49 -19.46
CA VAL A 19 -10.02 3.06 -19.77
C VAL A 19 -11.45 2.62 -19.47
N TYR A 20 -12.04 3.12 -18.39
CA TYR A 20 -13.44 2.87 -18.07
C TYR A 20 -14.38 3.56 -19.07
N CYS A 21 -14.21 4.86 -19.30
CA CYS A 21 -14.98 5.62 -20.28
C CYS A 21 -14.26 6.91 -20.71
N ALA A 22 -13.70 6.89 -21.91
CA ALA A 22 -13.01 8.04 -22.53
C ALA A 22 -13.86 9.31 -22.58
N ARG A 23 -15.17 9.18 -22.80
CA ARG A 23 -16.09 10.33 -22.81
C ARG A 23 -16.23 10.96 -21.42
N SER A 24 -16.35 10.15 -20.37
CA SER A 24 -16.44 10.65 -19.00
C SER A 24 -15.15 11.38 -18.59
N TRP A 25 -14.00 10.81 -18.95
CA TRP A 25 -12.70 11.43 -18.76
C TRP A 25 -12.60 12.77 -19.48
N TRP A 26 -13.01 12.84 -20.76
CA TRP A 26 -12.97 14.08 -21.53
C TRP A 26 -13.91 15.15 -20.97
N LEU A 27 -15.15 14.78 -20.60
CA LEU A 27 -16.10 15.71 -19.97
C LEU A 27 -15.54 16.31 -18.68
N LYS A 28 -14.88 15.49 -17.86
CA LYS A 28 -14.27 15.96 -16.60
C LYS A 28 -13.01 16.79 -16.84
N ARG A 29 -12.10 16.34 -17.72
CA ARG A 29 -10.80 16.98 -17.98
C ARG A 29 -10.93 18.25 -18.81
N ALA A 30 -11.66 18.19 -19.92
CA ALA A 30 -11.77 19.30 -20.88
C ALA A 30 -12.90 20.27 -20.54
N GLN A 31 -14.03 19.77 -20.00
CA GLN A 31 -15.19 20.62 -19.69
C GLN A 31 -15.42 20.85 -18.19
N GLY A 32 -14.65 20.22 -17.30
CA GLY A 32 -14.81 20.40 -15.86
C GLY A 32 -16.10 19.80 -15.28
N VAL A 33 -16.80 18.97 -16.05
CA VAL A 33 -18.09 18.38 -15.65
C VAL A 33 -17.86 17.39 -14.51
N GLN A 34 -18.54 17.63 -13.39
CA GLN A 34 -18.46 16.77 -12.22
C GLN A 34 -19.29 15.51 -12.42
N SER A 35 -18.81 14.38 -11.88
CA SER A 35 -19.59 13.15 -11.86
C SER A 35 -20.80 13.31 -10.94
N HIS A 36 -21.97 12.86 -11.39
CA HIS A 36 -23.14 12.79 -10.52
C HIS A 36 -23.03 11.61 -9.52
N ASN A 37 -22.12 10.67 -9.74
CA ASN A 37 -21.96 9.46 -8.94
C ASN A 37 -20.99 9.65 -7.75
N VAL A 38 -20.99 10.84 -7.13
CA VAL A 38 -20.05 11.21 -6.07
C VAL A 38 -20.15 10.27 -4.88
N GLU A 39 -21.36 9.83 -4.54
CA GLU A 39 -21.57 8.97 -3.38
C GLU A 39 -20.94 7.59 -3.56
N ALA A 40 -21.13 6.95 -4.73
CA ALA A 40 -20.50 5.66 -5.00
C ALA A 40 -18.97 5.79 -5.02
N LEU A 41 -18.43 6.86 -5.61
CA LEU A 41 -16.99 7.13 -5.60
C LEU A 41 -16.45 7.28 -4.17
N ARG A 42 -17.15 8.05 -3.33
CA ARG A 42 -16.78 8.23 -1.91
C ARG A 42 -16.82 6.91 -1.15
N SER A 43 -17.86 6.10 -1.38
CA SER A 43 -17.99 4.78 -0.77
C SER A 43 -16.84 3.84 -1.15
N GLY A 44 -16.45 3.86 -2.43
CA GLY A 44 -15.32 3.09 -2.97
C GLY A 44 -14.00 3.52 -2.32
N THR A 45 -13.71 4.83 -2.28
CA THR A 45 -12.52 5.36 -1.60
C THR A 45 -12.46 4.93 -0.14
N ALA A 46 -13.57 5.05 0.59
CA ALA A 46 -13.63 4.66 2.00
C ALA A 46 -13.44 3.15 2.20
N ALA A 47 -13.88 2.31 1.26
CA ALA A 47 -13.63 0.87 1.27
C ALA A 47 -12.14 0.56 1.02
N HIS A 48 -11.52 1.19 0.03
CA HIS A 48 -10.09 1.07 -0.25
C HIS A 48 -9.23 1.53 0.94
N ASP A 49 -9.58 2.65 1.59
CA ASP A 49 -8.86 3.14 2.75
C ASP A 49 -8.95 2.19 3.95
N ARG A 50 -10.15 1.61 4.20
CA ARG A 50 -10.35 0.59 5.24
C ARG A 50 -9.49 -0.63 4.97
N HIS A 51 -9.47 -1.12 3.73
CA HIS A 51 -8.64 -2.25 3.32
C HIS A 51 -7.15 -1.94 3.49
N GLY A 52 -6.70 -0.77 3.03
CA GLY A 52 -5.31 -0.32 3.16
C GLY A 52 -4.82 -0.28 4.61
N ARG A 53 -5.67 0.22 5.53
CA ARG A 53 -5.36 0.16 6.97
C ARG A 53 -5.22 -1.27 7.47
N GLY A 54 -6.11 -2.17 7.07
CA GLY A 54 -6.02 -3.60 7.43
C GLY A 54 -4.71 -4.24 6.96
N VAL A 55 -4.31 -3.99 5.71
CA VAL A 55 -3.04 -4.47 5.14
C VAL A 55 -1.85 -3.93 5.94
N ALA A 56 -1.83 -2.63 6.26
CA ALA A 56 -0.75 -2.01 7.02
C ALA A 56 -0.61 -2.59 8.44
N THR A 57 -1.74 -2.84 9.11
CA THR A 57 -1.75 -3.48 10.44
C THR A 57 -1.19 -4.89 10.37
N VAL A 58 -1.65 -5.72 9.43
CA VAL A 58 -1.17 -7.09 9.26
C VAL A 58 0.33 -7.11 8.92
N GLN A 59 0.79 -6.20 8.07
CA GLN A 59 2.22 -6.11 7.73
C GLN A 59 3.07 -5.76 8.95
N THR A 60 2.61 -4.83 9.78
CA THR A 60 3.29 -4.47 11.04
C THR A 60 3.32 -5.65 12.01
N GLN A 61 2.20 -6.35 12.19
CA GLN A 61 2.13 -7.53 13.04
C GLN A 61 3.07 -8.64 12.55
N ARG A 62 3.09 -8.92 11.24
CA ARG A 62 4.00 -9.91 10.65
C ARG A 62 5.46 -9.58 10.95
N ARG A 63 5.86 -8.31 10.83
CA ARG A 63 7.23 -7.88 11.18
C ARG A 63 7.56 -8.18 12.64
N TRP A 64 6.66 -7.84 13.57
CA TRP A 64 6.88 -8.12 15.00
C TRP A 64 6.96 -9.63 15.28
N VAL A 65 6.07 -10.42 14.70
CA VAL A 65 6.12 -11.89 14.83
C VAL A 65 7.45 -12.44 14.34
N THR A 66 7.93 -11.99 13.17
CA THR A 66 9.24 -12.43 12.66
C THR A 66 10.40 -12.05 13.57
N ILE A 67 10.39 -10.85 14.14
CA ILE A 67 11.44 -10.38 15.08
C ILE A 67 11.42 -11.23 16.36
N LEU A 68 10.24 -11.45 16.94
CA LEU A 68 10.09 -12.22 18.18
C LEU A 68 10.50 -13.69 18.00
N LEU A 69 10.12 -14.30 16.88
CA LEU A 69 10.54 -15.67 16.56
C LEU A 69 12.05 -15.77 16.36
N ALA A 70 12.67 -14.80 15.67
CA ALA A 70 14.12 -14.78 15.51
C ALA A 70 14.85 -14.61 16.85
N ALA A 71 14.35 -13.73 17.73
CA ALA A 71 14.90 -13.55 19.07
C ALA A 71 14.78 -14.82 19.93
N ALA A 72 13.61 -15.47 19.91
CA ALA A 72 13.39 -16.73 20.63
C ALA A 72 14.32 -17.84 20.13
N ALA A 73 14.49 -17.96 18.81
CA ALA A 73 15.41 -18.93 18.20
C ALA A 73 16.87 -18.68 18.62
N LEU A 74 17.30 -17.41 18.65
CA LEU A 74 18.65 -17.03 19.10
C LEU A 74 18.87 -17.37 20.58
N LEU A 75 17.90 -17.05 21.45
CA LEU A 75 17.98 -17.40 22.87
C LEU A 75 18.05 -18.91 23.10
N ALA A 76 17.23 -19.68 22.37
CA ALA A 76 17.27 -21.13 22.42
C ALA A 76 18.64 -21.69 21.97
N LEU A 77 19.21 -21.14 20.90
CA LEU A 77 20.55 -21.51 20.43
C LEU A 77 21.61 -21.24 21.50
N VAL A 78 21.61 -20.05 22.10
CA VAL A 78 22.54 -19.69 23.18
C VAL A 78 22.40 -20.64 24.37
N ALA A 79 21.16 -20.94 24.80
CA ALA A 79 20.91 -21.86 25.89
C ALA A 79 21.46 -23.27 25.60
N VAL A 80 21.27 -23.78 24.38
CA VAL A 80 21.82 -25.07 23.96
C VAL A 80 23.35 -25.05 23.98
N VAL A 81 23.99 -24.00 23.45
CA VAL A 81 25.45 -23.88 23.46
C VAL A 81 26.00 -23.84 24.89
N LEU A 82 25.37 -23.07 25.79
CA LEU A 82 25.77 -23.02 27.19
C LEU A 82 25.62 -24.37 27.90
N ALA A 83 24.53 -25.10 27.63
CA ALA A 83 24.32 -26.43 28.19
C ALA A 83 25.37 -27.44 27.71
N LEU A 84 25.74 -27.40 26.43
CA LEU A 84 26.76 -28.29 25.86
C LEU A 84 28.17 -27.99 26.38
N VAL A 85 28.53 -26.70 26.54
CA VAL A 85 29.84 -26.30 27.08
C VAL A 85 29.92 -26.54 28.58
N GLY A 86 28.85 -26.22 29.33
CA GLY A 86 28.80 -26.40 30.78
C GLY A 86 28.68 -27.85 31.23
N GLY A 87 28.09 -28.74 30.41
CA GLY A 87 28.03 -30.17 30.68
C GLY A 87 29.29 -30.96 30.31
N ALA A 88 30.28 -30.31 29.67
CA ALA A 88 31.56 -30.92 29.26
C ALA A 88 32.73 -30.61 30.21
N GLY A 89 32.47 -29.95 31.34
CA GLY A 89 33.46 -29.56 32.36
C GLY A 89 33.29 -30.31 33.69
#